data_AF-A0A135VYY4-F1
#
_entry.id   AF-A0A135VYY4-F1
#
_cell.length_a   1.000
_cell.length_b   1.000
_cell.length_c   1.000
_cell.angle_alpha   90.00
_cell.angle_beta   90.00
_cell.angle_gamma   90.00
#
_symmetry.space_group_name_H-M   'P 1'
#
loop_
_entity.id
_entity.type
_entity.pdbx_description
1 polymer ?
#
loop_
_entity_poly.entity_id
_entity_poly.type
_entity_poly.pdbx_seq_one_letter_code
_entity_poly.pdbx_strand_id
1 'polypeptide(L)'
;MDSVPPQIGIANDYVLIRRPAFPRWWDPIARPHVAILVRDPVSGDDTRYYISQKGKSSQTRRELLDVADIDGLPQGTLLEVRYNATRANLYRLEKVDETPCWRWIGRCRELMDFNYPSEIKWNGLLEGSEYQISEPLAAEMSTN
;
A
#
# COMPACT_ATOMS: atom_id res chain seq x y z
N MET A 1 -3.93 39.57 -28.14
CA MET A 1 -3.07 38.70 -27.31
C MET A 1 -4.00 38.02 -26.34
N ASP A 2 -4.55 36.89 -26.76
CA ASP A 2 -5.50 36.14 -25.94
C ASP A 2 -4.71 35.31 -24.94
N SER A 3 -4.82 35.70 -23.68
CA SER A 3 -4.25 34.96 -22.55
C SER A 3 -4.96 33.63 -22.43
N VAL A 4 -4.26 32.54 -22.76
CA VAL A 4 -4.68 31.17 -22.46
C VAL A 4 -4.90 31.09 -20.94
N PRO A 5 -6.11 30.72 -20.46
CA PRO A 5 -6.34 30.57 -19.04
C PRO A 5 -5.46 29.43 -18.52
N PRO A 6 -4.93 29.52 -17.28
CA PRO A 6 -4.17 28.44 -16.68
C PRO A 6 -5.04 27.18 -16.71
N GLN A 7 -4.50 26.11 -17.29
CA GLN A 7 -5.12 24.79 -17.18
C GLN A 7 -5.23 24.50 -15.68
N ILE A 8 -6.45 24.56 -15.16
CA ILE A 8 -6.77 24.14 -13.81
C ILE A 8 -6.46 22.64 -13.81
N GLY A 9 -5.28 22.30 -13.30
CA GLY A 9 -4.86 20.92 -13.14
C GLY A 9 -5.98 20.18 -12.43
N ILE A 10 -6.39 19.06 -12.99
CA ILE A 10 -7.37 18.16 -12.42
C ILE A 10 -6.86 17.83 -11.01
N ALA A 11 -7.41 18.50 -10.00
CA ALA A 11 -7.18 18.18 -8.62
C ALA A 11 -7.89 16.85 -8.38
N ASN A 12 -7.24 15.76 -8.80
CA ASN A 12 -7.57 14.46 -8.29
C ASN A 12 -7.34 14.56 -6.78
N ASP A 13 -8.41 14.54 -5.98
CA ASP A 13 -8.36 14.58 -4.52
C ASP A 13 -7.66 13.31 -4.01
N TYR A 14 -6.34 13.25 -4.15
CA TYR A 14 -5.53 12.17 -3.64
C TYR A 14 -5.14 12.48 -2.19
N VAL A 15 -5.34 11.51 -1.31
CA VAL A 15 -4.96 11.63 0.09
C VAL A 15 -3.48 11.27 0.22
N LEU A 16 -2.63 12.29 0.36
CA LEU A 16 -1.22 12.13 0.73
C LEU A 16 -1.07 12.19 2.24
N ILE A 17 -0.35 11.23 2.79
CA ILE A 17 0.02 11.20 4.20
C ILE A 17 1.51 11.00 4.36
N ARG A 18 2.11 11.58 5.40
CA ARG A 18 3.54 11.39 5.70
C ARG A 18 3.86 9.97 6.12
N ARG A 19 3.00 9.38 6.96
CA ARG A 19 3.16 8.00 7.43
C ARG A 19 1.79 7.33 7.55
N PRO A 20 1.58 6.14 6.97
CA PRO A 20 0.37 5.36 7.17
C PRO A 20 0.19 4.97 8.64
N ALA A 21 -1.07 4.96 9.07
CA ALA A 21 -1.41 4.47 10.40
C ALA A 21 -1.37 2.95 10.42
N PHE A 22 -0.51 2.38 11.26
CA PHE A 22 -0.40 0.93 11.42
C PHE A 22 -1.30 0.41 12.57
N PRO A 23 -1.82 -0.83 12.47
CA PRO A 23 -2.42 -1.49 13.60
C PRO A 23 -1.39 -1.65 14.72
N ARG A 24 -1.78 -1.28 15.94
CA ARG A 24 -0.87 -1.26 17.10
C ARG A 24 -0.69 -2.65 17.75
N TRP A 25 -1.71 -3.49 17.67
CA TRP A 25 -1.81 -4.71 18.46
C TRP A 25 -1.75 -5.92 17.55
N TRP A 26 -0.97 -6.92 17.98
CA TRP A 26 -1.00 -8.26 17.41
C TRP A 26 -2.27 -8.99 17.89
N ASP A 27 -2.94 -9.67 16.98
CA ASP A 27 -4.10 -10.51 17.26
C ASP A 27 -4.02 -11.77 16.38
N PRO A 28 -3.92 -12.98 16.97
CA PRO A 28 -3.80 -14.22 16.21
C PRO A 28 -5.05 -14.58 15.40
N ILE A 29 -6.21 -14.00 15.74
CA ILE A 29 -7.49 -14.21 15.07
C ILE A 29 -7.65 -13.21 13.94
N ALA A 30 -7.55 -11.90 14.24
CA ALA A 30 -7.73 -10.86 13.23
C ALA A 30 -6.55 -10.77 12.24
N ARG A 31 -5.37 -11.26 12.63
CA ARG A 31 -4.12 -11.31 11.86
C ARG A 31 -3.77 -9.99 11.15
N PRO A 32 -3.72 -8.86 11.88
CA PRO A 32 -3.27 -7.61 11.30
C PRO A 32 -1.81 -7.73 10.86
N HIS A 33 -1.47 -7.07 9.76
CA HIS A 33 -0.10 -7.06 9.26
C HIS A 33 0.16 -5.85 8.35
N VAL A 34 1.44 -5.64 8.08
CA VAL A 34 1.95 -4.69 7.10
C VAL A 34 2.88 -5.44 6.16
N ALA A 35 2.67 -5.28 4.86
CA ALA A 35 3.46 -5.95 3.84
C ALA A 35 3.78 -5.01 2.67
N ILE A 36 4.97 -5.20 2.11
CA ILE A 36 5.34 -4.61 0.82
C ILE A 36 4.80 -5.53 -0.28
N LEU A 37 4.17 -4.95 -1.30
CA LEU A 37 3.76 -5.68 -2.49
C LEU A 37 4.76 -5.46 -3.61
N VAL A 38 5.28 -6.55 -4.15
CA VAL A 38 6.09 -6.56 -5.36
C VAL A 38 5.31 -7.28 -6.43
N ARG A 39 5.04 -6.57 -7.52
CA ARG A 39 4.36 -7.16 -8.67
C ARG A 39 5.35 -7.91 -9.53
N ASP A 40 5.03 -9.16 -9.83
CA ASP A 40 5.72 -9.87 -10.90
C ASP A 40 5.28 -9.28 -12.25
N PRO A 41 6.21 -8.73 -13.05
CA PRO A 41 5.89 -8.15 -14.36
C PRO A 41 5.38 -9.18 -15.38
N VAL A 42 5.64 -10.47 -15.19
CA VAL A 42 5.25 -11.53 -16.14
C VAL A 42 3.86 -12.06 -15.83
N SER A 43 3.62 -12.48 -14.59
CA SER A 43 2.32 -13.03 -14.18
C SER A 43 1.29 -11.95 -13.83
N GLY A 44 1.76 -10.75 -13.47
CA GLY A 44 0.92 -9.70 -12.87
C GLY A 44 0.56 -9.97 -11.41
N ASP A 45 1.01 -11.08 -10.83
CA ASP A 45 0.68 -11.45 -9.45
C ASP A 45 1.45 -10.57 -8.44
N ASP A 46 0.77 -10.21 -7.36
CA ASP A 46 1.36 -9.45 -6.26
C ASP A 46 1.97 -10.41 -5.23
N THR A 47 3.29 -10.36 -5.05
CA THR A 47 4.01 -11.09 -3.99
C THR A 47 4.13 -10.21 -2.74
N ARG A 48 3.80 -10.77 -1.57
CA ARG A 48 3.85 -10.08 -0.27
C ARG A 48 5.15 -10.35 0.48
N TYR A 49 5.82 -9.26 0.87
CA TYR A 49 6.92 -9.29 1.82
C TYR A 49 6.45 -8.67 3.14
N TYR A 50 6.16 -9.52 4.13
CA TYR A 50 5.68 -9.08 5.44
C TYR A 50 6.79 -8.35 6.20
N ILE A 51 6.53 -7.09 6.54
CA ILE A 51 7.45 -6.26 7.33
C ILE A 51 6.95 -6.06 8.77
N SER A 52 5.86 -6.74 9.13
CA SER A 52 5.31 -6.75 10.48
C SER A 52 5.46 -8.11 11.14
N GLN A 53 5.73 -8.12 12.43
CA GLN A 53 5.84 -9.33 13.24
C GLN A 53 5.21 -9.14 14.62
N LYS A 54 4.99 -10.26 15.32
CA LYS A 54 4.60 -10.24 16.73
C LYS A 54 5.74 -9.64 17.56
N GLY A 55 5.46 -8.53 18.24
CA GLY A 55 6.38 -7.87 19.15
C GLY A 55 6.59 -8.66 20.46
N LYS A 56 7.53 -8.20 21.29
CA LYS A 56 7.82 -8.82 22.58
C LYS A 56 6.60 -8.76 23.50
N SER A 57 6.37 -9.83 24.25
CA SER A 57 5.30 -9.88 25.25
C SER A 57 5.53 -8.76 26.26
N SER A 58 4.58 -7.82 26.32
CA SER A 58 4.51 -6.84 27.39
C SER A 58 3.99 -7.52 28.67
N GLN A 59 4.19 -6.90 29.82
CA GLN A 59 3.49 -7.30 31.07
C GLN A 59 1.96 -7.14 30.94
N THR A 60 1.50 -6.37 29.95
CA THR A 60 0.08 -6.31 29.58
C THR A 60 -0.30 -7.51 28.71
N ARG A 61 -1.51 -8.06 28.88
CA ARG A 61 -2.06 -9.19 28.08
C ARG A 61 -2.15 -8.91 26.56
N ARG A 62 -1.78 -7.72 26.10
CA ARG A 62 -1.82 -7.35 24.68
C ARG A 62 -0.42 -7.35 24.11
N GLU A 63 -0.26 -8.04 22.99
CA GLU A 63 1.00 -8.13 22.26
C GLU A 63 1.04 -7.01 21.22
N LEU A 64 2.20 -6.36 21.05
CA LEU A 64 2.36 -5.32 20.04
C LEU A 64 2.54 -5.94 18.66
N LEU A 65 2.08 -5.23 17.63
CA LEU A 65 2.52 -5.48 16.26
C LEU A 65 3.77 -4.62 16.03
N ASP A 66 4.90 -5.28 15.85
CA ASP A 66 6.16 -4.63 15.51
C ASP A 66 6.24 -4.49 13.98
N VAL A 67 6.57 -3.32 13.48
CA VAL A 67 6.64 -3.04 12.04
C VAL A 67 8.00 -2.42 11.74
N ALA A 68 8.72 -3.01 10.79
CA ALA A 68 10.01 -2.50 10.35
C ALA A 68 9.87 -1.08 9.79
N ASP A 69 10.97 -0.34 9.81
CA ASP A 69 10.96 1.03 9.31
C ASP A 69 10.71 1.07 7.79
N ILE A 70 9.94 2.06 7.37
CA ILE A 70 9.48 2.25 5.98
C ILE A 70 10.04 3.51 5.33
N ASP A 71 10.80 4.33 6.07
CA ASP A 71 11.27 5.64 5.60
C ASP A 71 12.37 5.53 4.53
N GLY A 72 13.06 4.39 4.46
CA GLY A 72 14.12 4.11 3.47
C GLY A 72 13.65 3.37 2.21
N LEU A 73 12.35 3.20 2.00
CA LEU A 73 11.83 2.45 0.86
C LEU A 73 11.92 3.24 -0.46
N PRO A 74 12.10 2.57 -1.60
CA PRO A 74 12.20 3.24 -2.89
C PRO A 74 10.84 3.82 -3.33
N GLN A 75 10.87 4.90 -4.11
CA GLN A 75 9.66 5.47 -4.72
C GLN A 75 8.92 4.41 -5.55
N GLY A 76 7.60 4.47 -5.54
CA GLY A 76 6.74 3.51 -6.22
C GLY A 76 6.40 2.28 -5.39
N THR A 77 7.06 2.09 -4.24
CA THR A 77 6.76 0.97 -3.32
C THR A 77 5.28 0.93 -2.96
N LEU A 78 4.69 -0.25 -3.05
CA LEU A 78 3.32 -0.51 -2.64
C LEU A 78 3.32 -1.08 -1.21
N LEU A 79 2.46 -0.52 -0.36
CA LEU A 79 2.33 -0.92 1.04
C LEU A 79 0.90 -1.32 1.35
N GLU A 80 0.71 -2.59 1.65
CA GLU A 80 -0.52 -3.13 2.20
C GLU A 80 -0.52 -2.98 3.72
N VAL A 81 -1.54 -2.31 4.25
CA VAL A 81 -1.79 -2.23 5.70
C VAL A 81 -3.11 -2.93 5.99
N ARG A 82 -3.04 -4.13 6.57
CA ARG A 82 -4.21 -4.91 6.96
C ARG A 82 -4.50 -4.72 8.44
N TYR A 83 -5.67 -4.17 8.74
CA TYR A 83 -6.12 -3.90 10.11
C TYR A 83 -6.81 -5.11 10.75
N ASN A 84 -7.47 -5.93 9.95
CA ASN A 84 -8.10 -7.18 10.38
C ASN A 84 -8.49 -8.04 9.16
N ALA A 85 -9.22 -9.13 9.38
CA ALA A 85 -9.72 -10.04 8.35
C ALA A 85 -10.48 -9.32 7.19
N THR A 86 -11.13 -8.20 7.47
CA THR A 86 -12.10 -7.52 6.58
C THR A 86 -11.66 -6.15 6.09
N ARG A 87 -10.55 -5.62 6.60
CA ARG A 87 -10.13 -4.23 6.39
C ARG A 87 -8.65 -4.15 6.05
N ALA A 88 -8.37 -3.62 4.87
CA ALA A 88 -7.03 -3.27 4.46
C ALA A 88 -7.01 -1.99 3.64
N ASN A 89 -5.88 -1.28 3.67
CA ASN A 89 -5.59 -0.16 2.79
C ASN A 89 -4.34 -0.46 1.98
N LEU A 90 -4.29 0.11 0.78
CA LEU A 90 -3.12 0.08 -0.09
C LEU A 90 -2.61 1.50 -0.29
N TYR A 91 -1.30 1.67 -0.12
CA TYR A 91 -0.60 2.93 -0.33
C TYR A 91 0.51 2.77 -1.37
N ARG A 92 0.81 3.86 -2.08
CA ARG A 92 1.99 3.98 -2.96
C ARG A 92 2.92 5.06 -2.41
N LEU A 93 4.21 4.77 -2.31
CA LEU A 93 5.20 5.76 -1.94
C LEU A 93 5.49 6.68 -3.12
N GLU A 94 5.39 7.98 -2.90
CA GLU A 94 5.63 9.04 -3.88
C GLU A 94 6.55 10.10 -3.30
N LYS A 95 7.31 10.77 -4.16
CA LYS A 95 8.07 11.95 -3.78
C LYS A 95 7.30 13.18 -4.21
N VAL A 96 6.99 14.06 -3.26
CA VAL A 96 6.38 15.37 -3.51
C VAL A 96 7.38 16.40 -3.01
N ASP A 97 7.96 17.18 -3.93
CA ASP A 97 9.03 18.13 -3.61
C ASP A 97 10.16 17.51 -2.77
N GLU A 98 10.73 16.40 -3.27
CA GLU A 98 11.75 15.56 -2.60
C GLU A 98 11.33 14.92 -1.25
N THR A 99 10.10 15.12 -0.83
CA THR A 99 9.58 14.56 0.41
C THR A 99 8.86 13.23 0.16
N PRO A 100 9.24 12.13 0.86
CA PRO A 100 8.49 10.88 0.78
C PRO A 100 7.11 11.04 1.42
N CYS A 101 6.07 10.76 0.63
CA CYS A 101 4.68 10.76 1.03
C CYS A 101 3.99 9.47 0.55
N TRP A 102 3.07 8.96 1.34
CA TRP A 102 2.26 7.82 0.98
C TRP A 102 0.94 8.29 0.42
N ARG A 103 0.72 8.02 -0.87
CA ARG A 103 -0.58 8.21 -1.51
C ARG A 103 -1.48 7.03 -1.18
N TRP A 104 -2.66 7.30 -0.64
CA TRP A 104 -3.68 6.26 -0.47
C TRP A 104 -4.31 5.94 -1.83
N ILE A 105 -4.17 4.70 -2.30
CA ILE A 105 -4.61 4.29 -3.64
C ILE A 105 -5.72 3.24 -3.64
N GLY A 106 -5.97 2.59 -2.50
CA GLY A 106 -6.99 1.55 -2.43
C GLY A 106 -7.44 1.22 -1.02
N ARG A 107 -8.67 0.73 -0.90
CA ARG A 107 -9.22 0.19 0.33
C ARG A 107 -10.03 -1.05 0.05
N CYS A 108 -9.91 -2.03 0.93
CA CYS A 108 -10.76 -3.20 0.98
C CYS A 108 -11.56 -3.14 2.29
N ARG A 109 -12.88 -3.13 2.17
CA ARG A 109 -13.84 -3.25 3.27
C ARG A 109 -14.87 -4.27 2.82
N GLU A 110 -15.09 -5.32 3.60
CA GLU A 110 -16.10 -6.40 3.46
C GLU A 110 -15.50 -7.81 3.33
N LEU A 111 -16.23 -8.79 3.88
CA LEU A 111 -15.97 -10.22 3.68
C LEU A 111 -16.59 -10.61 2.34
N MET A 112 -15.80 -11.01 1.36
CA MET A 112 -16.36 -11.69 0.18
C MET A 112 -16.65 -13.17 0.45
N ASP A 113 -16.01 -13.81 1.44
CA ASP A 113 -16.39 -15.09 2.04
C ASP A 113 -15.45 -15.38 3.25
N PHE A 114 -15.82 -16.27 4.19
CA PHE A 114 -14.89 -16.87 5.16
C PHE A 114 -13.80 -17.73 4.47
N ASN A 115 -14.05 -18.14 3.22
CA ASN A 115 -13.12 -18.86 2.34
C ASN A 115 -12.38 -17.94 1.35
N TYR A 116 -12.56 -16.62 1.44
CA TYR A 116 -11.81 -15.70 0.59
C TYR A 116 -10.32 -15.96 0.84
N PRO A 117 -9.47 -16.02 -0.22
CA PRO A 117 -8.06 -16.33 -0.05
C PRO A 117 -7.48 -15.45 1.05
N SER A 118 -6.49 -15.96 1.78
CA SER A 118 -5.77 -15.22 2.82
C SER A 118 -5.26 -13.87 2.35
N GLU A 119 -5.26 -13.62 1.04
CA GLU A 119 -4.63 -12.53 0.34
C GLU A 119 -5.64 -11.75 -0.53
N ILE A 120 -5.53 -10.42 -0.48
CA ILE A 120 -6.37 -9.50 -1.24
C ILE A 120 -5.79 -9.38 -2.65
N LYS A 121 -6.60 -9.64 -3.69
CA LYS A 121 -6.20 -9.40 -5.08
C LYS A 121 -6.43 -7.93 -5.43
N TRP A 122 -5.41 -7.08 -5.24
CA TRP A 122 -5.54 -5.64 -5.48
C TRP A 122 -5.77 -5.30 -6.95
N ASN A 123 -5.23 -6.09 -7.89
CA ASN A 123 -5.44 -5.89 -9.33
C ASN A 123 -6.91 -5.77 -9.71
N GLY A 124 -7.70 -6.79 -9.40
CA GLY A 124 -9.13 -6.77 -9.71
C GLY A 124 -9.93 -5.69 -8.99
N LEU A 125 -9.42 -5.16 -7.86
CA LEU A 125 -10.04 -4.05 -7.14
C LEU A 125 -9.65 -2.68 -7.71
N LEU A 126 -8.45 -2.56 -8.29
CA LEU A 126 -7.93 -1.33 -8.86
C LEU A 126 -8.31 -1.16 -10.34
N GLU A 127 -8.58 -2.24 -11.07
CA GLU A 127 -8.99 -2.21 -12.49
C GLU A 127 -10.35 -1.50 -12.73
N GLY A 128 -11.18 -1.35 -11.69
CA GLY A 128 -12.39 -0.51 -11.73
C GLY A 128 -12.17 0.95 -11.31
N SER A 129 -10.94 1.31 -10.93
CA SER A 129 -10.54 2.68 -10.61
C SER A 129 -9.74 3.25 -11.79
N GLU A 130 -9.93 4.52 -12.14
CA GLU A 130 -9.28 5.19 -13.30
C GLU A 130 -7.75 5.38 -13.14
N TYR A 131 -7.06 4.48 -12.44
CA TYR A 131 -5.64 4.57 -12.19
C TYR A 131 -4.87 3.60 -13.07
N GLN A 132 -4.34 4.12 -14.18
CA GLN A 132 -3.19 3.53 -14.83
C GLN A 132 -2.02 3.53 -13.85
N ILE A 133 -1.51 2.34 -13.52
CA ILE A 133 -0.21 2.20 -12.88
C ILE A 133 0.79 2.70 -13.90
N SER A 134 1.24 3.93 -13.72
CA SER A 134 2.35 4.47 -14.48
C SER A 134 3.57 3.60 -14.23
N GLU A 135 3.91 2.76 -15.22
CA GLU A 135 5.27 2.30 -15.45
C GLU A 135 6.16 3.54 -15.55
N PRO A 136 7.27 3.54 -14.78
CA PRO A 136 8.53 3.20 -15.42
C PRO A 136 9.44 2.46 -14.44
N LEU A 137 9.39 1.13 -14.44
CA LEU A 137 10.51 0.32 -13.92
C LEU A 137 10.97 -0.76 -14.90
N ALA A 138 10.29 -0.92 -16.04
CA ALA A 138 10.72 -1.84 -17.11
C ALA A 138 11.85 -1.26 -17.98
N ALA A 139 12.14 0.04 -17.89
CA ALA A 139 13.08 0.70 -18.80
C ALA A 139 14.57 0.62 -18.38
N GLU A 140 14.90 0.21 -17.16
CA GLU A 140 16.31 0.21 -16.69
C GLU A 140 17.00 -1.17 -16.71
N MET A 141 16.33 -2.24 -17.16
CA MET A 141 16.93 -3.58 -17.25
C MET A 141 17.26 -4.06 -18.67
N SER A 142 17.19 -3.19 -19.69
CA SER A 142 17.55 -3.53 -21.09
C SER A 142 18.85 -2.90 -21.60
N THR A 143 19.68 -2.35 -20.71
CA THR A 143 21.06 -1.95 -21.06
C THR A 143 22.04 -2.51 -20.05
N ASN A 144 22.47 -3.74 -20.29
CA ASN A 144 23.87 -4.19 -20.19
C ASN A 144 24.03 -5.55 -20.88
#